data_AF-A0AAE6BTC6-F1
#
_entry.id   AF-A0AAE6BTC6-F1
#
_cell.length_a   1.000
_cell.length_b   1.000
_cell.length_c   1.000
_cell.angle_alpha   90.00
_cell.angle_beta   90.00
_cell.angle_gamma   90.00
#
_symmetry.space_group_name_H-M   'P 1'
#
loop_
_entity.id
_entity.type
_entity.pdbx_description
1 polymer ?
#
loop_
_entity_poly.entity_id
_entity_poly.type
_entity_poly.pdbx_seq_one_letter_code
_entity_poly.pdbx_strand_id
1 'polypeptide(L)'
;MTTRHPSVIHSPVQCLTSENHASEPLKDNMGPGKIGAGLCVLKTYGLPEWAWLLLLLSLPIVSQFSGAYELFPRPGWVDPMIYIGYFLDPATQIQNLGAYYFSQRIPYVFLGSLSYEIFTPAYAHIALSLLFQIIALLSVYSIARNIFGPLAAVLSGWWLGANPLWIASISNGYVDGPAIALSISAIAALLLANNGHGRFRKALCNFTAGFLCACVLALHPIPALLTGLALLAAATTMQPSKASVFQRILEIFIGGVISLLLMAVYSKSIGGPFIFLFHDAHPIRNAFSGNAIPFSRSLQDWLPNAFRIASLFIAVVFFAVTVYVENLGKGKARQIALLAVITSITFFAVTLVWDVIVGGMVAQTWFYSSYALIGQTLIMIFIVGTFLSYGKCILFSVIFLFISIFLGGISVIYFNNSIVEAAYIFNPALIWFLIFGASAGALFFILSKVRNAALFSIFLLTYVIGVVNVDTRFIFTQRETVPFRNFFELAIDVRNAVDRAGLHGRRVALWVDRRDLVSSDVRSNEHATYHFFVGGGTIPLNTFDSLAGLWLWDKGTLSFDMPNLTAANEQWLREPKMPTSLIMVCTVSAVCEQGHAKLDVLNISSSVRSRQSIWKSGLNPVTVLIVDYMLP
;
A
#
# COMPACT_ATOMS: atom_id res chain seq x y z
N MET A 1 -20.70 -62.07 54.10
CA MET A 1 -19.48 -62.14 53.28
C MET A 1 -18.68 -60.87 53.56
N THR A 2 -18.07 -60.81 54.75
CA THR A 2 -16.65 -61.17 55.06
C THR A 2 -15.68 -60.10 54.54
N THR A 3 -14.87 -59.39 55.31
CA THR A 3 -14.38 -59.37 56.72
C THR A 3 -13.35 -58.21 56.71
N ARG A 4 -13.15 -57.30 57.67
CA ARG A 4 -12.63 -57.43 59.05
C ARG A 4 -12.00 -56.06 59.40
N HIS A 5 -12.42 -55.47 60.51
CA HIS A 5 -11.63 -54.54 61.34
C HIS A 5 -10.46 -55.33 62.00
N PRO A 6 -9.37 -54.69 62.49
CA PRO A 6 -9.41 -54.10 63.84
C PRO A 6 -8.58 -52.81 64.06
N SER A 7 -9.01 -52.16 65.13
CA SER A 7 -8.50 -50.99 65.81
C SER A 7 -7.51 -51.33 66.94
N VAL A 8 -6.86 -50.27 67.44
CA VAL A 8 -6.27 -50.07 68.80
C VAL A 8 -4.81 -50.50 68.98
N ILE A 9 -3.97 -49.54 69.42
CA ILE A 9 -3.10 -49.61 70.62
C ILE A 9 -2.84 -48.17 71.11
N HIS A 10 -3.00 -47.96 72.42
CA HIS A 10 -2.75 -46.73 73.17
C HIS A 10 -1.30 -46.64 73.68
N SER A 11 -0.71 -45.43 73.61
CA SER A 11 0.15 -44.70 74.60
C SER A 11 1.45 -45.36 75.12
N PRO A 12 2.35 -44.70 75.91
CA PRO A 12 2.49 -43.27 76.28
C PRO A 12 3.98 -42.76 76.18
N VAL A 13 4.23 -41.53 76.67
CA VAL A 13 5.46 -41.07 77.37
C VAL A 13 6.54 -40.25 76.61
N GLN A 14 6.81 -39.10 77.24
CA GLN A 14 8.05 -38.32 77.41
C GLN A 14 8.50 -37.20 76.45
N CYS A 15 8.42 -36.01 77.05
CA CYS A 15 9.28 -34.83 76.96
C CYS A 15 10.76 -35.15 76.75
N LEU A 16 11.41 -34.44 75.83
CA LEU A 16 12.78 -33.92 76.01
C LEU A 16 13.04 -32.82 74.97
N THR A 17 13.32 -31.63 75.50
CA THR A 17 13.97 -30.50 74.86
C THR A 17 15.33 -30.90 74.29
N SER A 18 15.58 -30.64 73.00
CA SER A 18 16.92 -30.34 72.53
C SER A 18 16.84 -29.28 71.44
N GLU A 19 17.30 -28.08 71.78
CA GLU A 19 17.87 -27.15 70.81
C GLU A 19 18.91 -27.90 69.99
N ASN A 20 18.78 -27.89 68.66
CA ASN A 20 19.91 -28.11 67.79
C ASN A 20 19.69 -27.34 66.49
N HIS A 21 20.68 -26.49 66.22
CA HIS A 21 20.86 -25.68 65.03
C HIS A 21 20.57 -26.45 63.74
N ALA A 22 19.52 -26.04 63.03
CA ALA A 22 19.29 -26.38 61.65
C ALA A 22 19.07 -25.08 60.86
N SER A 23 20.13 -24.69 60.13
CA SER A 23 20.12 -23.95 58.88
C SER A 23 18.75 -23.41 58.44
N GLU A 24 18.52 -22.10 58.60
CA GLU A 24 17.51 -21.39 57.82
C GLU A 24 17.90 -21.49 56.33
N PRO A 25 17.10 -22.14 55.47
CA PRO A 25 17.22 -21.88 54.06
C PRO A 25 16.74 -20.44 53.86
N LEU A 26 17.60 -19.61 53.27
CA LEU A 26 17.20 -18.36 52.64
C LEU A 26 15.97 -18.64 51.78
N LYS A 27 14.78 -18.34 52.32
CA LYS A 27 13.56 -18.23 51.54
C LYS A 27 13.75 -16.98 50.71
N ASP A 28 14.09 -17.22 49.45
CA ASP A 28 14.02 -16.27 48.35
C ASP A 28 12.76 -15.41 48.49
N ASN A 29 12.96 -14.17 48.93
CA ASN A 29 11.99 -13.08 48.86
C ASN A 29 11.86 -12.58 47.41
N MET A 30 11.75 -13.50 46.45
CA MET A 30 11.19 -13.23 45.12
C MET A 30 9.70 -13.58 45.15
N GLY A 31 8.98 -12.92 46.06
CA GLY A 31 7.54 -12.79 45.89
C GLY A 31 7.30 -12.13 44.51
N PRO A 32 6.42 -12.67 43.66
CA PRO A 32 6.05 -11.99 42.43
C PRO A 32 5.52 -10.61 42.83
N GLY A 33 6.32 -9.59 42.53
CA GLY A 33 5.98 -8.22 42.83
C GLY A 33 4.56 -7.99 42.33
N LYS A 34 3.66 -7.67 43.27
CA LYS A 34 2.33 -7.13 43.01
C LYS A 34 2.51 -5.80 42.27
N ILE A 35 2.90 -5.87 41.00
CA ILE A 35 2.88 -4.74 40.08
C ILE A 35 1.41 -4.53 39.75
N GLY A 36 0.80 -3.67 40.56
CA GLY A 36 -0.34 -2.81 40.22
C GLY A 36 -1.48 -3.47 39.45
N ALA A 37 -2.46 -3.98 40.19
CA ALA A 37 -3.85 -4.16 39.77
C ALA A 37 -4.55 -2.81 39.48
N GLY A 38 -3.96 -1.98 38.62
CA GLY A 38 -4.41 -0.61 38.33
C GLY A 38 -4.65 -0.31 36.86
N LEU A 39 -4.27 -1.19 35.93
CA LEU A 39 -4.89 -1.15 34.61
C LEU A 39 -6.27 -1.76 34.76
N CYS A 40 -7.29 -0.93 34.56
CA CYS A 40 -8.63 -1.37 34.24
C CYS A 40 -8.52 -2.14 32.92
N VAL A 41 -8.05 -3.39 32.98
CA VAL A 41 -8.22 -4.37 31.93
C VAL A 41 -9.72 -4.53 31.90
N LEU A 42 -10.38 -3.71 31.07
CA LEU A 42 -11.74 -3.97 30.65
C LEU A 42 -11.71 -5.45 30.29
N LYS A 43 -12.36 -6.29 31.12
CA LYS A 43 -12.83 -7.58 30.66
C LYS A 43 -13.53 -7.24 29.37
N THR A 44 -12.91 -7.65 28.25
CA THR A 44 -13.46 -7.60 26.90
C THR A 44 -14.96 -7.72 27.00
N TYR A 45 -15.74 -6.78 26.44
CA TYR A 45 -17.19 -6.63 26.57
C TYR A 45 -18.04 -7.87 26.18
N GLY A 46 -17.69 -9.07 26.65
CA GLY A 46 -18.22 -10.37 26.23
C GLY A 46 -17.97 -10.74 24.76
N LEU A 47 -17.50 -9.83 23.91
CA LEU A 47 -17.44 -10.08 22.48
C LEU A 47 -16.39 -11.14 22.12
N PRO A 48 -16.78 -12.19 21.38
CA PRO A 48 -15.85 -13.19 20.86
C PRO A 48 -14.94 -12.59 19.79
N GLU A 49 -13.82 -13.27 19.51
CA GLU A 49 -12.77 -12.73 18.63
C GLU A 49 -13.26 -12.40 17.22
N TRP A 50 -14.09 -13.27 16.66
CA TRP A 50 -14.64 -13.09 15.32
C TRP A 50 -15.47 -11.79 15.22
N ALA A 51 -16.14 -11.36 16.29
CA ALA A 51 -16.94 -10.14 16.28
C ALA A 51 -16.04 -8.90 16.16
N TRP A 52 -14.88 -8.91 16.83
CA TRP A 52 -13.89 -7.83 16.67
C TRP A 52 -13.29 -7.80 15.28
N LEU A 53 -13.05 -8.96 14.65
CA LEU A 53 -12.56 -9.04 13.28
C LEU A 53 -13.62 -8.57 12.27
N LEU A 54 -14.90 -8.90 12.47
CA LEU A 54 -15.98 -8.36 11.64
C LEU A 54 -16.08 -6.84 11.78
N LEU A 55 -15.99 -6.32 13.01
CA LEU A 55 -15.95 -4.88 13.25
C LEU A 55 -14.73 -4.23 12.58
N LEU A 56 -13.54 -4.82 12.68
CA LEU A 56 -12.32 -4.33 12.02
C LEU A 56 -12.53 -4.14 10.51
N LEU A 57 -13.21 -5.09 9.87
CA LEU A 57 -13.42 -5.11 8.43
C LEU A 57 -14.61 -4.25 7.97
N SER A 58 -15.58 -3.95 8.84
CA SER A 58 -16.85 -3.34 8.42
C SER A 58 -16.68 -1.96 7.77
N LEU A 59 -16.08 -0.99 8.44
CA LEU A 59 -15.93 0.36 7.89
C LEU A 59 -15.07 0.38 6.61
N PRO A 60 -13.87 -0.24 6.56
CA PRO A 60 -13.05 -0.22 5.35
C PRO A 60 -13.73 -0.89 4.14
N ILE A 61 -14.38 -2.04 4.33
CA ILE A 61 -15.07 -2.74 3.23
C ILE A 61 -16.31 -1.95 2.78
N VAL A 62 -17.14 -1.48 3.72
CA VAL A 62 -18.31 -0.64 3.38
C VAL A 62 -17.87 0.63 2.66
N SER A 63 -16.80 1.27 3.12
CA SER A 63 -16.21 2.46 2.47
C SER A 63 -15.82 2.15 1.03
N GLN A 64 -15.00 1.12 0.79
CA GLN A 64 -14.51 0.76 -0.55
C GLN A 64 -15.65 0.38 -1.50
N PHE A 65 -16.64 -0.39 -1.04
CA PHE A 65 -17.76 -0.86 -1.87
C PHE A 65 -19.00 0.04 -1.82
N SER A 66 -18.89 1.25 -1.24
CA SER A 66 -19.98 2.23 -1.25
C SER A 66 -20.30 2.78 -2.64
N GLY A 67 -19.43 2.54 -3.63
CA GLY A 67 -19.49 3.17 -4.95
C GLY A 67 -18.90 4.59 -4.99
N ALA A 68 -18.44 5.11 -3.85
CA ALA A 68 -17.81 6.43 -3.77
C ALA A 68 -16.35 6.44 -4.20
N TYR A 69 -15.71 5.27 -4.34
CA TYR A 69 -14.31 5.14 -4.73
C TYR A 69 -14.15 4.46 -6.08
N GLU A 70 -13.24 4.96 -6.88
CA GLU A 70 -12.62 4.29 -8.02
C GLU A 70 -11.62 3.25 -7.52
N LEU A 71 -12.00 1.98 -7.69
CA LEU A 71 -11.21 0.83 -7.22
C LEU A 71 -10.26 0.27 -8.29
N PHE A 72 -10.13 0.96 -9.42
CA PHE A 72 -9.34 0.54 -10.57
C PHE A 72 -8.24 1.56 -10.86
N PRO A 73 -7.15 1.17 -11.56
CA PRO A 73 -6.10 2.11 -11.92
C PRO A 73 -6.66 3.30 -12.69
N ARG A 74 -6.21 4.51 -12.35
CA ARG A 74 -6.53 5.72 -13.11
C ARG A 74 -6.07 5.54 -14.57
N PRO A 75 -6.92 5.85 -15.57
CA PRO A 75 -6.49 5.85 -16.97
C PRO A 75 -5.33 6.83 -17.19
N GLY A 76 -4.42 6.50 -18.09
CA GLY A 76 -3.18 7.27 -18.30
C GLY A 76 -2.09 7.00 -17.28
N TRP A 77 -2.40 6.40 -16.12
CA TRP A 77 -1.34 5.96 -15.22
C TRP A 77 -0.78 4.62 -15.70
N VAL A 78 0.42 4.69 -16.25
CA VAL A 78 1.06 3.60 -16.99
C VAL A 78 1.54 2.47 -16.07
N ASP A 79 2.18 2.80 -14.95
CA ASP A 79 2.87 1.81 -14.12
C ASP A 79 1.97 0.66 -13.63
N PRO A 80 0.75 0.88 -13.12
CA PRO A 80 -0.14 -0.23 -12.76
C PRO A 80 -0.41 -1.19 -13.92
N MET A 81 -0.59 -0.64 -15.12
CA MET A 81 -0.87 -1.44 -16.31
C MET A 81 0.34 -2.24 -16.78
N ILE A 82 1.56 -1.77 -16.50
CA ILE A 82 2.77 -2.58 -16.68
C ILE A 82 2.74 -3.81 -15.77
N TYR A 83 2.40 -3.64 -14.49
CA TYR A 83 2.26 -4.79 -13.59
C TYR A 83 1.16 -5.73 -14.04
N ILE A 84 0.01 -5.22 -14.48
CA ILE A 84 -1.08 -6.04 -15.04
C ILE A 84 -0.61 -6.81 -16.27
N GLY A 85 0.20 -6.20 -17.14
CA GLY A 85 0.85 -6.89 -18.25
C GLY A 85 1.69 -8.10 -17.79
N TYR A 86 2.44 -7.95 -16.70
CA TYR A 86 3.17 -9.06 -16.06
C TYR A 86 2.28 -10.05 -15.31
N PHE A 87 1.10 -9.65 -14.82
CA PHE A 87 0.16 -10.58 -14.18
C PHE A 87 -0.52 -11.48 -15.19
N LEU A 88 -0.78 -10.98 -16.40
CA LEU A 88 -1.43 -11.75 -17.46
C LEU A 88 -0.51 -12.81 -18.06
N ASP A 89 0.76 -12.47 -18.30
CA ASP A 89 1.72 -13.41 -18.88
C ASP A 89 3.18 -12.99 -18.56
N PRO A 90 3.68 -13.28 -17.35
CA PRO A 90 4.99 -12.80 -16.93
C PRO A 90 6.13 -13.34 -17.80
N ALA A 91 6.02 -14.60 -18.24
CA ALA A 91 7.05 -15.28 -19.01
C ALA A 91 7.18 -14.70 -20.42
N THR A 92 6.07 -14.54 -21.14
CA THR A 92 6.09 -13.97 -22.50
C THR A 92 6.53 -12.50 -22.48
N GLN A 93 6.13 -11.73 -21.46
CA GLN A 93 6.59 -10.34 -21.31
C GLN A 93 8.10 -10.24 -21.18
N ILE A 94 8.69 -11.05 -20.29
CA ILE A 94 10.14 -11.09 -20.10
C ILE A 94 10.85 -11.60 -21.36
N GLN A 95 10.30 -12.62 -22.02
CA GLN A 95 10.88 -13.18 -23.24
C GLN A 95 10.89 -12.19 -24.40
N ASN A 96 9.78 -11.48 -24.62
CA ASN A 96 9.61 -10.62 -25.80
C ASN A 96 10.19 -9.22 -25.60
N LEU A 97 10.12 -8.67 -24.38
CA LEU A 97 10.48 -7.28 -24.10
C LEU A 97 11.70 -7.15 -23.17
N GLY A 98 12.20 -8.27 -22.68
CA GLY A 98 13.30 -8.37 -21.72
C GLY A 98 12.82 -8.20 -20.27
N ALA A 99 13.63 -8.72 -19.34
CA ALA A 99 13.46 -8.39 -17.92
C ALA A 99 13.74 -6.90 -17.70
N TYR A 100 12.90 -6.26 -16.90
CA TYR A 100 12.92 -4.82 -16.65
C TYR A 100 12.71 -4.57 -15.16
N TYR A 101 12.96 -3.36 -14.65
CA TYR A 101 12.85 -3.14 -13.20
C TYR A 101 11.45 -3.45 -12.64
N PHE A 102 10.38 -3.31 -13.44
CA PHE A 102 9.04 -3.72 -13.05
C PHE A 102 8.92 -5.23 -12.78
N SER A 103 9.59 -6.08 -13.58
CA SER A 103 9.58 -7.53 -13.37
C SER A 103 10.39 -7.96 -12.13
N GLN A 104 11.18 -7.08 -11.54
CA GLN A 104 11.93 -7.35 -10.30
C GLN A 104 11.05 -7.30 -9.05
N ARG A 105 9.80 -6.81 -9.16
CA ARG A 105 8.84 -6.72 -8.06
C ARG A 105 8.17 -8.06 -7.79
N ILE A 106 8.99 -9.11 -7.64
CA ILE A 106 8.57 -10.52 -7.65
C ILE A 106 7.41 -10.84 -6.70
N PRO A 107 7.37 -10.37 -5.43
CA PRO A 107 6.23 -10.68 -4.56
C PRO A 107 4.89 -10.21 -5.13
N TYR A 108 4.89 -9.07 -5.82
CA TYR A 108 3.68 -8.51 -6.43
C TYR A 108 3.35 -9.19 -7.75
N VAL A 109 4.34 -9.43 -8.61
CA VAL A 109 4.18 -10.18 -9.87
C VAL A 109 3.65 -11.59 -9.61
N PHE A 110 4.22 -12.31 -8.65
CA PHE A 110 3.80 -13.66 -8.30
C PHE A 110 2.34 -13.70 -7.81
N LEU A 111 1.99 -12.87 -6.83
CA LEU A 111 0.63 -12.83 -6.29
C LEU A 111 -0.39 -12.33 -7.32
N GLY A 112 0.00 -11.36 -8.16
CA GLY A 112 -0.83 -10.87 -9.26
C GLY A 112 -1.07 -11.93 -10.31
N SER A 113 -0.02 -12.61 -10.79
CA SER A 113 -0.14 -13.71 -11.76
C SER A 113 -1.08 -14.81 -11.26
N LEU A 114 -0.87 -15.26 -10.00
CA LEU A 114 -1.74 -16.26 -9.39
C LEU A 114 -3.19 -15.78 -9.30
N SER A 115 -3.43 -14.51 -8.97
CA SER A 115 -4.77 -13.96 -8.88
C SER A 115 -5.47 -13.88 -10.24
N TYR A 116 -4.74 -13.50 -11.30
CA TYR A 116 -5.25 -13.37 -12.66
C TYR A 116 -5.43 -14.73 -13.37
N GLU A 117 -4.76 -15.78 -12.91
CA GLU A 117 -5.04 -17.17 -13.31
C GLU A 117 -6.37 -17.67 -12.72
N ILE A 118 -6.72 -17.24 -11.51
CA ILE A 118 -7.91 -17.73 -10.77
C ILE A 118 -9.17 -16.93 -11.12
N PHE A 119 -9.04 -15.61 -11.28
CA PHE A 119 -10.16 -14.69 -11.46
C PHE A 119 -10.05 -13.94 -12.79
N THR A 120 -11.19 -13.51 -13.35
CA THR A 120 -11.16 -12.56 -14.47
C THR A 120 -10.44 -11.27 -14.06
N PRO A 121 -9.75 -10.57 -14.97
CA PRO A 121 -8.90 -9.41 -14.64
C PRO A 121 -9.50 -8.39 -13.69
N ALA A 122 -10.78 -8.02 -13.86
CA ALA A 122 -11.43 -7.04 -12.98
C ALA A 122 -11.60 -7.55 -11.53
N TYR A 123 -12.00 -8.82 -11.36
CA TYR A 123 -12.12 -9.42 -10.04
C TYR A 123 -10.76 -9.78 -9.44
N ALA A 124 -9.77 -10.15 -10.25
CA ALA A 124 -8.40 -10.38 -9.80
C ALA A 124 -7.80 -9.10 -9.20
N HIS A 125 -7.98 -7.96 -9.87
CA HIS A 125 -7.57 -6.65 -9.36
C HIS A 125 -8.19 -6.33 -8.00
N ILE A 126 -9.52 -6.44 -7.88
CA ILE A 126 -10.23 -6.21 -6.61
C ILE A 126 -9.75 -7.19 -5.53
N ALA A 127 -9.60 -8.47 -5.86
CA ALA A 127 -9.15 -9.50 -4.91
C ALA A 127 -7.74 -9.20 -4.39
N LEU A 128 -6.83 -8.74 -5.24
CA LEU A 128 -5.47 -8.38 -4.87
C LEU A 128 -5.45 -7.14 -3.96
N SER A 129 -6.23 -6.10 -4.28
CA SER A 129 -6.39 -4.92 -3.40
C SER A 129 -6.97 -5.30 -2.03
N LEU A 130 -8.00 -6.17 -2.00
CA LEU A 130 -8.59 -6.66 -0.75
C LEU A 130 -7.62 -7.52 0.06
N LEU A 131 -6.79 -8.33 -0.59
CA LEU A 131 -5.78 -9.14 0.09
C LEU A 131 -4.82 -8.24 0.88
N PHE A 132 -4.25 -7.21 0.23
CA PHE A 132 -3.34 -6.29 0.91
C PHE A 132 -4.04 -5.40 1.95
N GLN A 133 -5.30 -5.02 1.71
CA GLN A 133 -6.15 -4.37 2.71
C GLN A 133 -6.26 -5.23 3.98
N ILE A 134 -6.64 -6.51 3.83
CA ILE A 134 -6.83 -7.43 4.96
C ILE A 134 -5.51 -7.69 5.67
N ILE A 135 -4.41 -7.89 4.94
CA ILE A 135 -3.07 -8.06 5.52
C ILE A 135 -2.71 -6.85 6.39
N ALA A 136 -2.90 -5.63 5.89
CA ALA A 136 -2.61 -4.41 6.65
C ALA A 136 -3.50 -4.30 7.90
N LEU A 137 -4.82 -4.50 7.76
CA LEU A 137 -5.77 -4.42 8.87
C LEU A 137 -5.48 -5.45 9.97
N LEU A 138 -5.23 -6.72 9.61
CA LEU A 138 -4.88 -7.76 10.56
C LEU A 138 -3.55 -7.48 11.26
N SER A 139 -2.59 -6.86 10.56
CA SER A 139 -1.30 -6.49 11.13
C SER A 139 -1.45 -5.36 12.14
N VAL A 140 -2.19 -4.29 11.79
CA VAL A 140 -2.55 -3.20 12.72
C VAL A 140 -3.30 -3.74 13.92
N TYR A 141 -4.29 -4.60 13.67
CA TYR A 141 -5.09 -5.21 14.71
C TYR A 141 -4.22 -6.03 15.66
N SER A 142 -3.31 -6.85 15.13
CA SER A 142 -2.38 -7.66 15.92
C SER A 142 -1.46 -6.80 16.79
N ILE A 143 -0.91 -5.70 16.25
CA ILE A 143 -0.04 -4.79 17.01
C ILE A 143 -0.83 -4.14 18.14
N ALA A 144 -1.93 -3.46 17.80
CA ALA A 144 -2.72 -2.68 18.73
C ALA A 144 -3.39 -3.55 19.80
N ARG A 145 -3.96 -4.71 19.42
CA ARG A 145 -4.64 -5.62 20.34
C ARG A 145 -3.72 -6.11 21.46
N ASN A 146 -2.50 -6.48 21.11
CA ASN A 146 -1.53 -7.03 22.08
C ASN A 146 -1.00 -6.01 23.09
N ILE A 147 -1.28 -4.72 22.87
CA ILE A 147 -0.70 -3.62 23.65
C ILE A 147 -1.80 -2.84 24.36
N PHE A 148 -2.88 -2.53 23.65
CA PHE A 148 -3.95 -1.63 24.08
C PHE A 148 -5.35 -2.28 24.06
N GLY A 149 -5.46 -3.54 23.61
CA GLY A 149 -6.73 -4.28 23.55
C GLY A 149 -7.50 -4.13 22.23
N PRO A 150 -8.58 -4.91 22.04
CA PRO A 150 -9.28 -5.03 20.77
C PRO A 150 -9.97 -3.75 20.29
N LEU A 151 -10.43 -2.91 21.22
CA LEU A 151 -11.10 -1.65 20.86
C LEU A 151 -10.14 -0.70 20.14
N ALA A 152 -8.95 -0.52 20.71
CA ALA A 152 -7.90 0.27 20.09
C ALA A 152 -7.47 -0.32 18.74
N ALA A 153 -7.49 -1.65 18.64
CA ALA A 153 -7.15 -2.38 17.43
C ALA A 153 -8.15 -2.13 16.29
N VAL A 154 -9.46 -2.20 16.55
CA VAL A 154 -10.48 -1.89 15.54
C VAL A 154 -10.40 -0.43 15.12
N LEU A 155 -10.32 0.52 16.05
CA LEU A 155 -10.26 1.94 15.70
C LEU A 155 -8.99 2.30 14.91
N SER A 156 -7.83 1.77 15.31
CA SER A 156 -6.58 1.99 14.53
C SER A 156 -6.68 1.39 13.12
N GLY A 157 -7.32 0.22 13.00
CA GLY A 157 -7.59 -0.40 11.71
C GLY A 157 -8.57 0.40 10.85
N TRP A 158 -9.63 0.96 11.44
CA TRP A 158 -10.56 1.86 10.77
C TRP A 158 -9.90 3.13 10.27
N TRP A 159 -9.01 3.72 11.08
CA TRP A 159 -8.25 4.89 10.66
C TRP A 159 -7.45 4.58 9.39
N LEU A 160 -6.64 3.51 9.39
CA LEU A 160 -5.84 3.15 8.22
C LEU A 160 -6.75 2.76 7.04
N GLY A 161 -7.68 1.84 7.27
CA GLY A 161 -8.45 1.18 6.22
C GLY A 161 -9.45 2.09 5.50
N ALA A 162 -9.88 3.18 6.12
CA ALA A 162 -10.71 4.20 5.49
C ALA A 162 -9.94 5.48 5.14
N ASN A 163 -8.64 5.56 5.41
CA ASN A 163 -7.81 6.71 5.02
C ASN A 163 -7.76 6.81 3.47
N PRO A 164 -8.19 7.92 2.86
CA PRO A 164 -8.19 8.06 1.40
C PRO A 164 -6.81 7.86 0.76
N LEU A 165 -5.73 8.28 1.43
CA LEU A 165 -4.36 8.05 0.94
C LEU A 165 -4.02 6.54 0.91
N TRP A 166 -4.46 5.79 1.91
CA TRP A 166 -4.29 4.34 1.93
C TRP A 166 -5.12 3.66 0.84
N ILE A 167 -6.39 4.05 0.69
CA ILE A 167 -7.26 3.52 -0.37
C ILE A 167 -6.64 3.77 -1.74
N ALA A 168 -6.11 4.98 -2.01
CA ALA A 168 -5.39 5.29 -3.23
C ALA A 168 -4.20 4.34 -3.47
N SER A 169 -3.39 4.08 -2.45
CA SER A 169 -2.22 3.20 -2.55
C SER A 169 -2.56 1.75 -2.87
N ILE A 170 -3.69 1.23 -2.40
CA ILE A 170 -4.05 -0.17 -2.64
C ILE A 170 -4.96 -0.38 -3.85
N SER A 171 -5.79 0.59 -4.23
CA SER A 171 -6.79 0.41 -5.29
C SER A 171 -6.22 0.63 -6.69
N ASN A 172 -5.13 1.38 -6.81
CA ASN A 172 -4.62 1.75 -8.12
C ASN A 172 -3.74 0.68 -8.79
N GLY A 173 -3.46 -0.46 -8.14
CA GLY A 173 -2.64 -1.52 -8.74
C GLY A 173 -1.15 -1.21 -8.81
N TYR A 174 -0.65 -0.30 -7.97
CA TYR A 174 0.78 -0.02 -7.84
C TYR A 174 1.38 -0.76 -6.62
N VAL A 175 2.71 -0.82 -6.55
CA VAL A 175 3.44 -1.59 -5.51
C VAL A 175 3.50 -0.92 -4.15
N ASP A 176 3.06 0.34 -4.01
CA ASP A 176 3.17 1.08 -2.76
C ASP A 176 2.23 0.54 -1.66
N GLY A 177 0.96 0.28 -1.99
CA GLY A 177 0.02 -0.38 -1.08
C GLY A 177 0.55 -1.73 -0.55
N PRO A 178 0.93 -2.69 -1.43
CA PRO A 178 1.58 -3.94 -1.03
C PRO A 178 2.82 -3.74 -0.16
N ALA A 179 3.69 -2.79 -0.50
CA ALA A 179 4.92 -2.54 0.27
C ALA A 179 4.59 -2.05 1.69
N ILE A 180 3.62 -1.15 1.85
CA ILE A 180 3.16 -0.66 3.16
C ILE A 180 2.52 -1.80 3.96
N ALA A 181 1.62 -2.59 3.36
CA ALA A 181 0.97 -3.73 4.03
C ALA A 181 2.02 -4.71 4.59
N LEU A 182 2.96 -5.16 3.74
CA LEU A 182 4.00 -6.10 4.14
C LEU A 182 4.99 -5.49 5.15
N SER A 183 5.25 -4.18 5.09
CA SER A 183 6.06 -3.47 6.09
C SER A 183 5.42 -3.53 7.48
N ILE A 184 4.12 -3.20 7.56
CA ILE A 184 3.36 -3.27 8.82
C ILE A 184 3.27 -4.72 9.31
N SER A 185 3.09 -5.69 8.41
CA SER A 185 3.12 -7.13 8.76
C SER A 185 4.46 -7.60 9.30
N ALA A 186 5.58 -7.15 8.72
CA ALA A 186 6.92 -7.48 9.20
C ALA A 186 7.12 -6.97 10.64
N ILE A 187 6.70 -5.73 10.91
CA ILE A 187 6.72 -5.13 12.24
C ILE A 187 5.79 -5.90 13.20
N ALA A 188 4.59 -6.26 12.76
CA ALA A 188 3.64 -7.02 13.56
C ALA A 188 4.18 -8.41 13.95
N ALA A 189 4.73 -9.16 12.99
CA ALA A 189 5.37 -10.45 13.22
C ALA A 189 6.50 -10.34 14.24
N LEU A 190 7.35 -9.33 14.10
CA LEU A 190 8.44 -9.08 15.03
C LEU A 190 7.95 -8.79 16.46
N LEU A 191 6.91 -7.96 16.59
CA LEU A 191 6.33 -7.61 17.89
C LEU A 191 5.62 -8.81 18.55
N LEU A 192 4.98 -9.68 17.76
CA LEU A 192 4.38 -10.93 18.23
C LEU A 192 5.43 -11.90 18.79
N ALA A 193 6.64 -11.93 18.22
CA ALA A 193 7.75 -12.76 18.71
C ALA A 193 8.11 -12.46 20.17
N ASN A 194 7.86 -11.23 20.66
CA ASN A 194 8.15 -10.83 22.04
C ASN A 194 7.11 -11.35 23.05
N ASN A 195 5.92 -11.75 22.61
CA ASN A 195 4.82 -12.19 23.47
C ASN A 195 4.63 -13.73 23.47
N GLY A 196 5.36 -14.46 22.64
CA GLY A 196 5.19 -15.90 22.46
C GLY A 196 5.76 -16.72 23.62
N HIS A 197 4.98 -17.70 24.11
CA HIS A 197 5.50 -18.78 24.94
C HIS A 197 6.11 -19.86 24.03
N GLY A 198 7.40 -20.12 24.19
CA GLY A 198 8.13 -21.14 23.42
C GLY A 198 9.12 -20.59 22.40
N ARG A 199 10.31 -21.21 22.37
CA ARG A 199 11.43 -20.81 21.50
C ARG A 199 11.08 -20.91 20.01
N PHE A 200 10.37 -21.96 19.60
CA PHE A 200 10.02 -22.19 18.20
C PHE A 200 9.11 -21.09 17.63
N ARG A 201 8.03 -20.73 18.35
CA ARG A 201 7.11 -19.68 17.91
C ARG A 201 7.82 -18.33 17.77
N LYS A 202 8.71 -17.99 18.71
CA LYS A 202 9.54 -16.78 18.64
C LYS A 202 10.43 -16.80 17.38
N ALA A 203 11.13 -17.91 17.15
CA ALA A 203 11.99 -18.07 15.98
C ALA A 203 11.20 -17.97 14.67
N LEU A 204 10.04 -18.61 14.58
CA LEU A 204 9.16 -18.53 13.41
C LEU A 204 8.69 -17.09 13.14
N CYS A 205 8.26 -16.36 14.17
CA CYS A 205 7.84 -14.96 14.01
C CYS A 205 8.99 -14.04 13.57
N ASN A 206 10.21 -14.22 14.12
CA ASN A 206 11.39 -13.48 13.70
C ASN A 206 11.79 -13.82 12.25
N PHE A 207 11.75 -15.10 11.89
CA PHE A 207 11.94 -15.57 10.52
C PHE A 207 10.94 -14.94 9.56
N THR A 208 9.64 -14.96 9.89
CA THR A 208 8.59 -14.34 9.09
C THR A 208 8.81 -12.84 8.93
N ALA A 209 9.25 -12.13 9.98
CA ALA A 209 9.56 -10.70 9.89
C ALA A 209 10.69 -10.43 8.86
N GLY A 210 11.74 -11.25 8.87
CA GLY A 210 12.82 -11.20 7.88
C GLY A 210 12.36 -11.51 6.46
N PHE A 211 11.55 -12.57 6.31
CA PHE A 211 10.97 -12.96 5.03
C PHE A 211 10.14 -11.82 4.40
N LEU A 212 9.26 -11.21 5.19
CA LEU A 212 8.43 -10.09 4.76
C LEU A 212 9.26 -8.85 4.46
N CYS A 213 10.30 -8.55 5.24
CA CYS A 213 11.21 -7.44 4.97
C CYS A 213 11.94 -7.61 3.63
N ALA A 214 12.34 -8.83 3.27
CA ALA A 214 12.90 -9.11 1.96
C ALA A 214 11.88 -8.94 0.83
N CYS A 215 10.62 -9.32 1.04
CA CYS A 215 9.55 -9.00 0.09
C CYS A 215 9.39 -7.48 -0.08
N VAL A 216 9.39 -6.70 1.01
CA VAL A 216 9.33 -5.22 0.94
C VAL A 216 10.54 -4.67 0.17
N LEU A 217 11.74 -5.21 0.38
CA LEU A 217 12.94 -4.83 -0.38
C LEU A 217 12.78 -5.06 -1.89
N ALA A 218 12.21 -6.21 -2.28
CA ALA A 218 11.93 -6.50 -3.67
C ALA A 218 10.86 -5.55 -4.24
N LEU A 219 9.91 -5.06 -3.44
CA LEU A 219 8.89 -4.12 -3.86
C LEU A 219 9.40 -2.68 -3.99
N HIS A 220 10.09 -2.14 -2.99
CA HIS A 220 10.62 -0.79 -3.03
C HIS A 220 11.69 -0.52 -1.94
N PRO A 221 12.80 0.18 -2.25
CA PRO A 221 13.89 0.41 -1.30
C PRO A 221 13.51 1.32 -0.11
N ILE A 222 12.69 2.36 -0.33
CA ILE A 222 12.27 3.28 0.74
C ILE A 222 11.53 2.56 1.89
N PRO A 223 10.39 1.89 1.68
CA PRO A 223 9.71 1.18 2.76
C PRO A 223 10.55 0.04 3.33
N ALA A 224 11.47 -0.55 2.55
CA ALA A 224 12.40 -1.55 3.05
C ALA A 224 13.39 -0.98 4.07
N LEU A 225 13.92 0.23 3.82
CA LEU A 225 14.76 0.94 4.77
C LEU A 225 13.99 1.29 6.04
N LEU A 226 12.77 1.83 5.92
CA LEU A 226 11.91 2.15 7.06
C LEU A 226 11.63 0.89 7.91
N THR A 227 11.31 -0.22 7.25
CA THR A 227 11.04 -1.50 7.89
C THR A 227 12.31 -2.04 8.56
N GLY A 228 13.43 -2.09 7.85
CA GLY A 228 14.70 -2.58 8.39
C GLY A 228 15.16 -1.84 9.65
N LEU A 229 15.03 -0.51 9.66
CA LEU A 229 15.33 0.31 10.83
C LEU A 229 14.35 0.09 11.98
N ALA A 230 13.05 -0.07 11.70
CA ALA A 230 12.07 -0.46 12.71
C ALA A 230 12.38 -1.83 13.32
N LEU A 231 12.73 -2.82 12.47
CA LEU A 231 13.08 -4.17 12.92
C LEU A 231 14.36 -4.15 13.78
N LEU A 232 15.37 -3.40 13.37
CA LEU A 232 16.62 -3.24 14.12
C LEU A 232 16.38 -2.58 15.49
N ALA A 233 15.60 -1.49 15.52
CA ALA A 233 15.24 -0.82 16.75
C ALA A 233 14.45 -1.74 17.70
N ALA A 234 13.47 -2.47 17.18
CA ALA A 234 12.71 -3.46 17.97
C ALA A 234 13.57 -4.64 18.42
N ALA A 235 14.54 -5.08 17.62
CA ALA A 235 15.45 -6.17 17.98
C ALA A 235 16.36 -5.78 19.13
N THR A 236 16.91 -4.56 19.09
CA THR A 236 17.90 -4.05 20.05
C THR A 236 17.28 -3.54 21.35
N THR A 237 16.11 -2.89 21.30
CA THR A 237 15.51 -2.24 22.49
C THR A 237 14.56 -3.13 23.29
N MET A 238 14.13 -4.26 22.74
CA MET A 238 13.09 -5.11 23.35
C MET A 238 13.63 -6.41 23.95
N GLN A 239 14.94 -6.65 23.91
CA GLN A 239 15.54 -7.88 24.43
C GLN A 239 16.43 -7.60 25.65
N PRO A 240 16.38 -8.44 26.69
CA PRO A 240 17.13 -8.21 27.92
C PRO A 240 18.62 -8.58 27.83
N SER A 241 19.01 -9.47 26.90
CA SER A 241 20.40 -9.97 26.80
C SER A 241 20.97 -9.84 25.39
N LYS A 242 22.27 -9.54 25.28
CA LYS A 242 22.98 -9.42 24.00
C LYS A 242 22.88 -10.69 23.15
N ALA A 243 22.96 -11.87 23.77
CA ALA A 243 22.82 -13.16 23.07
C ALA A 243 21.44 -13.31 22.41
N SER A 244 20.37 -12.88 23.09
CA SER A 244 19.02 -12.94 22.52
C SER A 244 18.78 -11.93 21.39
N VAL A 245 19.50 -10.80 21.39
CA VAL A 245 19.53 -9.85 20.26
C VAL A 245 20.20 -10.51 19.05
N PHE A 246 21.37 -11.13 19.23
CA PHE A 246 22.09 -11.79 18.15
C PHE A 246 21.28 -12.91 17.51
N GLN A 247 20.72 -13.82 18.33
CA GLN A 247 19.87 -14.90 17.82
C GLN A 247 18.68 -14.36 17.01
N ARG A 248 18.03 -13.31 17.50
CA ARG A 248 16.89 -12.68 16.81
C ARG A 248 17.29 -12.07 15.48
N ILE A 249 18.41 -11.35 15.43
CA ILE A 249 18.95 -10.79 14.18
C ILE A 249 19.27 -11.91 13.20
N LEU A 250 19.86 -13.01 13.67
CA LEU A 250 20.17 -14.18 12.84
C LEU A 250 18.89 -14.83 12.27
N GLU A 251 17.85 -15.01 13.08
CA GLU A 251 16.56 -15.57 12.63
C GLU A 251 15.89 -14.68 11.56
N ILE A 252 15.91 -13.35 11.75
CA ILE A 252 15.43 -12.37 10.76
C ILE A 252 16.27 -12.47 9.48
N PHE A 253 17.60 -12.52 9.60
CA PHE A 253 18.50 -12.61 8.47
C PHE A 253 18.26 -13.88 7.65
N ILE A 254 18.14 -15.04 8.31
CA ILE A 254 17.82 -16.32 7.65
C ILE A 254 16.49 -16.23 6.90
N GLY A 255 15.44 -15.65 7.52
CA GLY A 255 14.16 -15.42 6.87
C GLY A 255 14.27 -14.57 5.60
N GLY A 256 15.07 -13.50 5.65
CA GLY A 256 15.33 -12.63 4.51
C GLY A 256 16.06 -13.35 3.37
N VAL A 257 17.12 -14.11 3.68
CA VAL A 257 17.91 -14.86 2.69
C VAL A 257 17.05 -15.92 1.99
N ILE A 258 16.25 -16.69 2.74
CA ILE A 258 15.38 -17.72 2.15
C ILE A 258 14.33 -17.06 1.23
N SER A 259 13.74 -15.94 1.64
CA SER A 259 12.79 -15.18 0.81
C SER A 259 13.42 -14.73 -0.51
N LEU A 260 14.62 -14.14 -0.46
CA LEU A 260 15.38 -13.73 -1.66
C LEU A 260 15.70 -14.90 -2.58
N LEU A 261 16.09 -16.05 -2.02
CA LEU A 261 16.36 -17.26 -2.79
C LEU A 261 15.11 -17.78 -3.50
N LEU A 262 13.96 -17.83 -2.81
CA LEU A 262 12.69 -18.27 -3.41
C LEU A 262 12.25 -17.31 -4.54
N MET A 263 12.39 -16.00 -4.33
CA MET A 263 12.11 -15.02 -5.37
C MET A 263 13.07 -15.15 -6.57
N ALA A 264 14.34 -15.45 -6.33
CA ALA A 264 15.34 -15.68 -7.39
C ALA A 264 15.01 -16.94 -8.22
N VAL A 265 14.56 -18.02 -7.56
CA VAL A 265 14.10 -19.24 -8.23
C VAL A 265 12.86 -18.94 -9.08
N TYR A 266 11.87 -18.22 -8.53
CA TYR A 266 10.67 -17.86 -9.28
C TYR A 266 10.98 -16.95 -10.47
N SER A 267 11.82 -15.93 -10.26
CA SER A 267 12.31 -15.06 -11.36
C SER A 267 12.91 -15.91 -12.48
N LYS A 268 13.76 -16.89 -12.14
CA LYS A 268 14.35 -17.79 -13.14
C LYS A 268 13.30 -18.67 -13.84
N SER A 269 12.27 -19.15 -13.13
CA SER A 269 11.23 -19.98 -13.73
C SER A 269 10.34 -19.25 -14.75
N ILE A 270 10.19 -17.92 -14.61
CA ILE A 270 9.47 -17.09 -15.59
C ILE A 270 10.41 -16.48 -16.65
N GLY A 271 11.63 -17.01 -16.81
CA GLY A 271 12.61 -16.54 -17.80
C GLY A 271 13.42 -15.31 -17.39
N GLY A 272 13.23 -14.81 -16.16
CA GLY A 272 13.97 -13.69 -15.59
C GLY A 272 15.38 -14.04 -15.09
N PRO A 273 16.14 -13.01 -14.70
CA PRO A 273 17.47 -13.14 -14.08
C PRO A 273 17.38 -13.75 -12.67
N PHE A 274 18.36 -14.57 -12.28
CA PHE A 274 18.43 -15.10 -10.90
C PHE A 274 18.76 -13.99 -9.89
N ILE A 275 19.74 -13.13 -10.20
CA ILE A 275 20.07 -11.94 -9.40
C ILE A 275 19.15 -10.79 -9.83
N PHE A 276 17.85 -10.95 -9.58
CA PHE A 276 16.83 -10.08 -10.14
C PHE A 276 16.90 -8.64 -9.63
N LEU A 277 17.22 -8.42 -8.35
CA LEU A 277 17.26 -7.09 -7.73
C LEU A 277 18.24 -6.11 -8.39
N PHE A 278 19.25 -6.62 -9.09
CA PHE A 278 20.32 -5.79 -9.68
C PHE A 278 20.38 -5.89 -11.21
N HIS A 279 19.44 -6.60 -11.83
CA HIS A 279 19.50 -6.83 -13.28
C HIS A 279 19.36 -5.54 -14.08
N ASP A 280 18.40 -4.70 -13.70
CA ASP A 280 18.20 -3.37 -14.27
C ASP A 280 18.50 -2.31 -13.22
N ALA A 281 19.78 -1.96 -13.12
CA ALA A 281 20.26 -0.92 -12.21
C ALA A 281 20.08 0.50 -12.79
N HIS A 282 19.62 0.64 -14.03
CA HIS A 282 19.55 1.94 -14.71
C HIS A 282 18.56 2.90 -14.01
N PRO A 283 17.33 2.50 -13.62
CA PRO A 283 16.43 3.38 -12.86
C PRO A 283 17.05 3.84 -11.54
N ILE A 284 17.78 2.97 -10.84
CA ILE A 284 18.47 3.30 -9.59
C ILE A 284 19.56 4.35 -9.87
N ARG A 285 20.44 4.09 -10.83
CA ARG A 285 21.51 5.02 -11.22
C ARG A 285 20.95 6.38 -11.64
N ASN A 286 19.89 6.38 -12.45
CA ASN A 286 19.20 7.58 -12.91
C ASN A 286 18.56 8.35 -11.76
N ALA A 287 17.97 7.65 -10.80
CA ALA A 287 17.38 8.30 -9.64
C ALA A 287 18.45 8.98 -8.78
N PHE A 288 19.62 8.36 -8.61
CA PHE A 288 20.76 8.96 -7.91
C PHE A 288 21.50 10.06 -8.70
N SER A 289 21.43 10.04 -10.03
CA SER A 289 22.05 11.07 -10.87
C SER A 289 21.21 12.34 -11.01
N GLY A 290 20.08 12.43 -10.31
CA GLY A 290 19.16 13.57 -10.43
C GLY A 290 18.35 13.56 -11.72
N ASN A 291 18.27 12.44 -12.46
CA ASN A 291 17.40 12.36 -13.65
C ASN A 291 15.91 12.39 -13.28
N ALA A 292 15.56 12.46 -11.99
CA ALA A 292 14.23 12.75 -11.50
C ALA A 292 13.86 14.25 -11.61
N ILE A 293 14.84 15.16 -11.77
CA ILE A 293 14.64 16.61 -11.84
C ILE A 293 13.60 17.02 -12.91
N PRO A 294 13.56 16.43 -14.12
CA PRO A 294 12.51 16.75 -15.09
C PRO A 294 11.11 16.46 -14.56
N PHE A 295 10.93 15.52 -13.65
CA PHE A 295 9.62 15.16 -13.10
C PHE A 295 9.27 15.92 -11.81
N SER A 296 10.19 16.71 -11.25
CA SER A 296 9.94 17.50 -10.06
C SER A 296 9.29 18.84 -10.39
N ARG A 297 8.23 19.16 -9.66
CA ARG A 297 7.52 20.44 -9.72
C ARG A 297 8.23 21.45 -8.83
N SER A 298 8.08 22.73 -9.19
CA SER A 298 8.50 23.81 -8.30
C SER A 298 7.72 23.76 -6.98
N LEU A 299 8.31 24.23 -5.89
CA LEU A 299 7.63 24.29 -4.59
C LEU A 299 6.35 25.14 -4.68
N GLN A 300 6.37 26.21 -5.50
CA GLN A 300 5.25 27.10 -5.72
C GLN A 300 4.07 26.41 -6.40
N ASP A 301 4.31 25.49 -7.34
CA ASP A 301 3.23 24.80 -8.06
C ASP A 301 2.70 23.60 -7.27
N TRP A 302 3.59 22.91 -6.55
CA TRP A 302 3.25 21.66 -5.87
C TRP A 302 2.66 21.87 -4.47
N LEU A 303 3.33 22.64 -3.62
CA LEU A 303 2.98 22.74 -2.19
C LEU A 303 1.53 23.22 -1.95
N PRO A 304 0.97 24.17 -2.72
CA PRO A 304 -0.41 24.59 -2.53
C PRO A 304 -1.42 23.43 -2.61
N ASN A 305 -1.13 22.39 -3.39
CA ASN A 305 -2.05 21.28 -3.65
C ASN A 305 -1.71 19.99 -2.86
N ALA A 306 -0.60 20.00 -2.12
CA ALA A 306 -0.05 18.83 -1.44
C ALA A 306 -0.58 18.62 -0.01
N PHE A 307 -1.88 18.82 0.22
CA PHE A 307 -2.49 18.77 1.55
C PHE A 307 -2.25 17.44 2.29
N ARG A 308 -2.05 16.32 1.57
CA ARG A 308 -1.71 15.03 2.18
C ARG A 308 -0.49 15.09 3.09
N ILE A 309 0.49 15.96 2.80
CA ILE A 309 1.71 16.08 3.61
C ILE A 309 1.40 16.67 4.98
N ALA A 310 0.34 17.49 5.08
CA ALA A 310 -0.16 17.99 6.36
C ALA A 310 -0.38 16.84 7.35
N SER A 311 -0.98 15.74 6.88
CA SER A 311 -1.31 14.58 7.72
C SER A 311 -0.09 14.03 8.47
N LEU A 312 1.09 14.06 7.85
CA LEU A 312 2.32 13.58 8.44
C LEU A 312 2.80 14.49 9.57
N PHE A 313 2.88 15.79 9.32
CA PHE A 313 3.28 16.76 10.34
C PHE A 313 2.28 16.81 11.50
N ILE A 314 0.98 16.82 11.18
CA ILE A 314 -0.10 16.82 12.17
C ILE A 314 -0.03 15.57 13.04
N ALA A 315 0.14 14.38 12.46
CA ALA A 315 0.27 13.14 13.22
C ALA A 315 1.47 13.16 14.17
N VAL A 316 2.63 13.68 13.74
CA VAL A 316 3.82 13.80 14.59
C VAL A 316 3.61 14.80 15.73
N VAL A 317 2.95 15.92 15.48
CA VAL A 317 2.61 16.90 16.54
C VAL A 317 1.65 16.29 17.55
N PHE A 318 0.57 15.64 17.09
CA PHE A 318 -0.38 14.96 17.98
C PHE A 318 0.30 13.86 18.79
N PHE A 319 1.23 13.12 18.18
CA PHE A 319 2.04 12.13 18.86
C PHE A 319 2.89 12.76 19.97
N ALA A 320 3.67 13.80 19.66
CA ALA A 320 4.56 14.46 20.61
C ALA A 320 3.78 15.03 21.80
N VAL A 321 2.63 15.65 21.53
CA VAL A 321 1.75 16.19 22.58
C VAL A 321 1.11 15.09 23.39
N THR A 322 0.67 13.99 22.78
CA THR A 322 0.13 12.83 23.51
C THR A 322 1.18 12.24 24.44
N VAL A 323 2.41 12.07 23.96
CA VAL A 323 3.57 11.65 24.78
C VAL A 323 3.80 12.60 25.95
N TYR A 324 3.72 13.91 25.71
CA TYR A 324 3.92 14.93 26.74
C TYR A 324 2.81 14.92 27.80
N VAL A 325 1.54 14.89 27.38
CA VAL A 325 0.37 14.98 28.27
C VAL A 325 0.18 13.72 29.10
N GLU A 326 0.37 12.54 28.49
CA GLU A 326 0.02 11.26 29.12
C GLU A 326 1.21 10.60 29.83
N ASN A 327 2.38 11.24 29.78
CA ASN A 327 3.68 10.81 30.30
C ASN A 327 4.04 9.39 29.83
N LEU A 328 5.03 9.28 28.94
CA LEU A 328 5.48 8.01 28.32
C LEU A 328 5.42 6.82 29.29
N GLY A 329 4.36 6.03 29.18
CA GLY A 329 4.13 4.89 30.05
C GLY A 329 5.28 3.90 29.99
N LYS A 330 5.51 3.13 31.05
CA LYS A 330 6.51 2.06 31.04
C LYS A 330 6.04 0.89 30.17
N GLY A 331 6.97 0.16 29.56
CA GLY A 331 6.68 -1.10 28.85
C GLY A 331 6.30 -0.95 27.38
N LYS A 332 5.26 -1.68 26.93
CA LYS A 332 4.93 -1.90 25.51
C LYS A 332 4.51 -0.62 24.77
N ALA A 333 3.83 0.30 25.43
CA ALA A 333 3.41 1.57 24.82
C ALA A 333 4.61 2.43 24.37
N ARG A 334 5.65 2.51 25.21
CA ARG A 334 6.92 3.18 24.87
C ARG A 334 7.62 2.54 23.68
N GLN A 335 7.51 1.22 23.51
CA GLN A 335 8.10 0.53 22.38
C GLN A 335 7.43 0.93 21.06
N ILE A 336 6.09 0.99 21.02
CA ILE A 336 5.38 1.48 19.83
C ILE A 336 5.69 2.94 19.55
N ALA A 337 5.70 3.77 20.59
CA ALA A 337 6.11 5.17 20.47
C ALA A 337 7.50 5.31 19.85
N LEU A 338 8.48 4.51 20.29
CA LEU A 338 9.82 4.53 19.73
C LEU A 338 9.84 4.11 18.25
N LEU A 339 9.14 3.02 17.89
CA LEU A 339 9.07 2.56 16.50
C LEU A 339 8.37 3.58 15.60
N ALA A 340 7.30 4.20 16.08
CA ALA A 340 6.57 5.26 15.40
C ALA A 340 7.46 6.47 15.12
N VAL A 341 8.25 6.90 16.10
CA VAL A 341 9.22 8.00 15.96
C VAL A 341 10.33 7.63 14.96
N ILE A 342 10.96 6.47 15.13
CA ILE A 342 12.08 6.06 14.26
C ILE A 342 11.63 5.97 12.81
N THR A 343 10.50 5.30 12.54
CA THR A 343 9.97 5.17 11.17
C THR A 343 9.58 6.52 10.57
N SER A 344 8.92 7.39 11.32
CA SER A 344 8.50 8.70 10.83
C SER A 344 9.68 9.64 10.59
N ILE A 345 10.63 9.74 11.54
CA ILE A 345 11.85 10.54 11.38
C ILE A 345 12.68 10.03 10.22
N THR A 346 12.81 8.70 10.08
CA THR A 346 13.56 8.12 8.95
C THR A 346 12.90 8.49 7.62
N PHE A 347 11.57 8.40 7.52
CA PHE A 347 10.87 8.82 6.31
C PHE A 347 11.12 10.29 5.99
N PHE A 348 11.06 11.18 6.99
CA PHE A 348 11.40 12.59 6.81
C PHE A 348 12.85 12.79 6.37
N ALA A 349 13.81 12.10 7.00
CA ALA A 349 15.22 12.21 6.67
C ALA A 349 15.49 11.73 5.23
N VAL A 350 14.92 10.59 4.84
CA VAL A 350 15.00 10.06 3.47
C VAL A 350 14.38 11.04 2.50
N THR A 351 13.18 11.54 2.77
CA THR A 351 12.50 12.50 1.90
C THR A 351 13.27 13.80 1.77
N LEU A 352 13.82 14.33 2.86
CA LEU A 352 14.63 15.55 2.85
C LEU A 352 15.91 15.34 2.03
N VAL A 353 16.64 14.26 2.28
CA VAL A 353 17.86 13.93 1.51
C VAL A 353 17.51 13.74 0.04
N TRP A 354 16.46 12.98 -0.26
CA TRP A 354 16.11 12.63 -1.62
C TRP A 354 15.61 13.83 -2.41
N ASP A 355 14.64 14.58 -1.89
CA ASP A 355 14.01 15.67 -2.64
C ASP A 355 14.88 16.93 -2.66
N VAL A 356 15.63 17.21 -1.59
CA VAL A 356 16.46 18.44 -1.51
C VAL A 356 17.89 18.23 -2.00
N ILE A 357 18.54 17.12 -1.63
CA ILE A 357 19.95 16.90 -1.97
C ILE A 357 20.09 16.20 -3.33
N VAL A 358 19.28 15.17 -3.59
CA VAL A 358 19.36 14.40 -4.85
C VAL A 358 18.51 15.02 -5.97
N GLY A 359 17.53 15.87 -5.63
CA GLY A 359 16.57 16.42 -6.60
C GLY A 359 15.48 15.43 -7.00
N GLY A 360 15.11 14.55 -6.07
CA GLY A 360 14.03 13.57 -6.23
C GLY A 360 12.62 14.14 -6.05
N MET A 361 11.63 13.24 -5.96
CA MET A 361 10.19 13.56 -5.96
C MET A 361 9.36 12.69 -4.98
N VAL A 362 9.97 12.24 -3.89
CA VAL A 362 9.35 11.34 -2.89
C VAL A 362 8.18 12.02 -2.17
N ALA A 363 8.34 13.26 -1.71
CA ALA A 363 7.23 14.04 -1.16
C ALA A 363 6.23 14.42 -2.24
N GLN A 364 6.75 14.75 -3.43
CA GLN A 364 5.95 15.33 -4.50
C GLN A 364 4.95 14.36 -5.11
N THR A 365 5.26 13.07 -5.06
CA THR A 365 4.47 12.03 -5.69
C THR A 365 3.68 11.27 -4.63
N TRP A 366 2.36 11.19 -4.80
CA TRP A 366 1.49 10.67 -3.74
C TRP A 366 1.82 9.23 -3.35
N PHE A 367 2.16 8.37 -4.32
CA PHE A 367 2.49 6.95 -4.08
C PHE A 367 3.86 6.72 -3.42
N TYR A 368 4.75 7.71 -3.42
CA TYR A 368 5.97 7.66 -2.61
C TYR A 368 5.75 8.28 -1.24
N SER A 369 4.97 9.36 -1.18
CA SER A 369 4.59 9.99 0.09
C SER A 369 3.72 9.07 0.96
N SER A 370 2.99 8.13 0.35
CA SER A 370 2.18 7.13 1.05
C SER A 370 3.02 6.20 1.93
N TYR A 371 4.33 6.03 1.69
CA TYR A 371 5.20 5.27 2.59
C TYR A 371 5.28 5.84 4.00
N ALA A 372 4.93 7.12 4.17
CA ALA A 372 4.75 7.73 5.48
C ALA A 372 3.67 7.03 6.33
N LEU A 373 2.69 6.37 5.70
CA LEU A 373 1.63 5.61 6.37
C LEU A 373 2.18 4.51 7.28
N ILE A 374 3.38 3.97 7.02
CA ILE A 374 4.02 2.99 7.90
C ILE A 374 4.23 3.59 9.29
N GLY A 375 4.83 4.78 9.36
CA GLY A 375 5.05 5.49 10.62
C GLY A 375 3.78 6.08 11.22
N GLN A 376 2.93 6.71 10.38
CA GLN A 376 1.66 7.27 10.82
C GLN A 376 0.73 6.21 11.44
N THR A 377 0.72 5.00 10.89
CA THR A 377 -0.08 3.90 11.46
C THR A 377 0.38 3.55 12.88
N LEU A 378 1.69 3.47 13.12
CA LEU A 378 2.23 3.21 14.47
C LEU A 378 1.93 4.37 15.43
N ILE A 379 2.02 5.62 14.94
CA ILE A 379 1.61 6.81 15.69
C ILE A 379 0.14 6.68 16.11
N MET A 380 -0.74 6.33 15.17
CA MET A 380 -2.17 6.25 15.41
C MET A 380 -2.54 5.11 16.35
N ILE A 381 -1.88 3.96 16.25
CA ILE A 381 -2.00 2.87 17.25
C ILE A 381 -1.66 3.40 18.65
N PHE A 382 -0.59 4.17 18.78
CA PHE A 382 -0.19 4.75 20.07
C PHE A 382 -1.18 5.78 20.60
N ILE A 383 -1.64 6.73 19.77
CA ILE A 383 -2.59 7.77 20.17
C ILE A 383 -3.93 7.14 20.60
N VAL A 384 -4.51 6.30 19.74
CA VAL A 384 -5.79 5.62 20.01
C VAL A 384 -5.67 4.75 21.26
N GLY A 385 -4.62 3.94 21.34
CA GLY A 385 -4.38 3.06 22.47
C GLY A 385 -4.22 3.79 23.81
N THR A 386 -3.45 4.87 23.81
CA THR A 386 -3.24 5.71 25.00
C THR A 386 -4.53 6.35 25.46
N PHE A 387 -5.31 6.92 24.55
CA PHE A 387 -6.56 7.60 24.91
C PHE A 387 -7.62 6.66 25.48
N LEU A 388 -7.69 5.43 24.98
CA LEU A 388 -8.62 4.42 25.49
C LEU A 388 -8.16 3.78 26.80
N SER A 389 -6.85 3.72 27.07
CA SER A 389 -6.31 3.05 28.27
C SER A 389 -6.55 3.81 29.57
N TYR A 390 -6.67 5.14 29.52
CA TYR A 390 -6.78 5.98 30.70
C TYR A 390 -8.23 6.42 31.01
N GLY A 391 -9.22 6.05 30.19
CA GLY A 391 -10.62 6.44 30.40
C GLY A 391 -11.40 5.38 31.17
N LYS A 392 -12.35 5.80 32.03
CA LYS A 392 -13.45 4.90 32.43
C LYS A 392 -14.31 4.69 31.19
N CYS A 393 -14.09 3.59 30.46
CA CYS A 393 -14.89 3.25 29.28
C CYS A 393 -16.31 2.89 29.69
N ILE A 394 -17.19 3.89 29.72
CA ILE A 394 -18.63 3.68 29.75
C ILE A 394 -19.03 3.17 28.36
N LEU A 395 -19.67 2.00 28.30
CA LEU A 395 -20.06 1.32 27.05
C LEU A 395 -20.78 2.28 26.08
N PHE A 396 -21.71 3.08 26.60
CA PHE A 396 -22.44 4.08 25.82
C PHE A 396 -21.50 5.07 25.11
N SER A 397 -20.47 5.54 25.80
CA SER A 397 -19.49 6.47 25.22
C SER A 397 -18.66 5.82 24.11
N VAL A 398 -18.36 4.52 24.23
CA VAL A 398 -17.63 3.77 23.21
C VAL A 398 -18.52 3.57 21.98
N ILE A 399 -19.78 3.15 22.17
CA ILE A 399 -20.75 3.00 21.08
C ILE A 399 -20.95 4.35 20.36
N PHE A 400 -21.12 5.43 21.11
CA PHE A 400 -21.26 6.78 20.54
C PHE A 400 -20.04 7.17 19.71
N LEU A 401 -18.82 6.92 20.19
CA LEU A 401 -17.59 7.17 19.44
C LEU A 401 -17.54 6.36 18.13
N PHE A 402 -17.88 5.07 18.18
CA PHE A 402 -17.92 4.19 17.01
C PHE A 402 -18.90 4.69 15.96
N ILE A 403 -20.14 4.99 16.37
CA ILE A 403 -21.18 5.51 15.49
C ILE A 403 -20.74 6.85 14.91
N SER A 404 -20.17 7.74 15.72
CA SER A 404 -19.71 9.06 15.26
C SER A 404 -18.60 8.95 14.22
N ILE A 405 -17.58 8.11 14.46
CA ILE A 405 -16.49 7.88 13.49
C ILE A 405 -17.03 7.25 12.20
N PHE A 406 -17.89 6.24 12.33
CA PHE A 406 -18.49 5.55 11.19
C PHE A 406 -19.34 6.51 10.35
N LEU A 407 -20.31 7.20 10.95
CA LEU A 407 -21.17 8.14 10.25
C LEU A 407 -20.40 9.35 9.72
N GLY A 408 -19.41 9.85 10.47
CA GLY A 408 -18.54 10.95 10.04
C GLY A 408 -17.73 10.59 8.80
N GLY A 409 -17.11 9.40 8.80
CA GLY A 409 -16.39 8.89 7.63
C GLY A 409 -17.30 8.71 6.42
N ILE A 410 -18.43 8.02 6.59
CA ILE A 410 -19.41 7.82 5.52
C ILE A 410 -19.96 9.16 5.00
N SER A 411 -20.19 10.15 5.87
CA SER A 411 -20.67 11.48 5.46
C SER A 411 -19.64 12.20 4.59
N VAL A 412 -18.36 12.22 5.00
CA VAL A 412 -17.29 12.82 4.19
C VAL A 412 -17.17 12.14 2.83
N ILE A 413 -17.28 10.81 2.80
CA ILE A 413 -17.23 10.02 1.56
C ILE A 413 -18.45 10.32 0.67
N TYR A 414 -19.66 10.36 1.23
CA TYR A 414 -20.88 10.59 0.47
C TYR A 414 -20.96 12.01 -0.09
N PHE A 415 -20.52 13.01 0.70
CA PHE A 415 -20.50 14.42 0.31
C PHE A 415 -19.17 14.85 -0.34
N ASN A 416 -18.35 13.90 -0.82
CA ASN A 416 -17.03 14.21 -1.36
C ASN A 416 -17.07 15.24 -2.50
N ASN A 417 -18.04 15.13 -3.44
CA ASN A 417 -18.17 16.07 -4.55
C ASN A 417 -18.39 17.51 -4.05
N SER A 418 -19.29 17.71 -3.09
CA SER A 418 -19.55 19.04 -2.51
C SER A 418 -18.35 19.59 -1.75
N ILE A 419 -17.58 18.73 -1.08
CA ILE A 419 -16.34 19.12 -0.39
C ILE A 419 -15.28 19.55 -1.41
N VAL A 420 -15.15 18.80 -2.51
CA VAL A 420 -14.20 19.10 -3.60
C VAL A 420 -14.60 20.40 -4.33
N GLU A 421 -15.88 20.58 -4.65
CA GLU A 421 -16.41 21.82 -5.22
C GLU A 421 -16.14 23.02 -4.30
N ALA A 422 -16.40 22.89 -3.00
CA ALA A 422 -16.07 23.93 -2.03
C ALA A 422 -14.56 24.21 -2.00
N ALA A 423 -13.72 23.19 -2.04
CA ALA A 423 -12.27 23.35 -2.09
C ALA A 423 -11.81 24.09 -3.35
N TYR A 424 -12.44 23.88 -4.51
CA TYR A 424 -12.11 24.63 -5.74
C TYR A 424 -12.47 26.12 -5.67
N ILE A 425 -13.51 26.49 -4.91
CA ILE A 425 -13.90 27.88 -4.71
C ILE A 425 -12.86 28.63 -3.85
N PHE A 426 -12.23 27.93 -2.90
CA PHE A 426 -11.27 28.52 -1.99
C PHE A 426 -9.84 28.52 -2.55
N ASN A 427 -9.10 29.59 -2.27
CA ASN A 427 -7.67 29.61 -2.52
C ASN A 427 -6.96 28.51 -1.69
N PRO A 428 -5.98 27.77 -2.24
CA PRO A 428 -5.22 26.77 -1.50
C PRO A 428 -4.66 27.22 -0.14
N ALA A 429 -4.26 28.49 0.00
CA ALA A 429 -3.80 29.06 1.27
C ALA A 429 -4.88 29.05 2.35
N LEU A 430 -6.14 29.31 1.98
CA LEU A 430 -7.27 29.23 2.90
C LEU A 430 -7.55 27.78 3.31
N ILE A 431 -7.42 26.82 2.39
CA ILE A 431 -7.56 25.40 2.72
C ILE A 431 -6.49 24.97 3.73
N TRP A 432 -5.23 25.36 3.53
CA TRP A 432 -4.16 25.15 4.52
C TRP A 432 -4.51 25.74 5.88
N PHE A 433 -4.99 26.99 5.92
CA PHE A 433 -5.42 27.63 7.16
C PHE A 433 -6.55 26.87 7.86
N LEU A 434 -7.55 26.40 7.11
CA LEU A 434 -8.66 25.60 7.63
C LEU A 434 -8.17 24.24 8.17
N ILE A 435 -7.26 23.57 7.47
CA ILE A 435 -6.64 22.30 7.93
C ILE A 435 -5.89 22.52 9.24
N PHE A 436 -5.05 23.56 9.33
CA PHE A 436 -4.30 23.86 10.54
C PHE A 436 -5.21 24.32 11.69
N GLY A 437 -6.25 25.11 11.40
CA GLY A 437 -7.28 25.50 12.36
C GLY A 437 -8.03 24.31 12.93
N ALA A 438 -8.49 23.38 12.07
CA ALA A 438 -9.11 22.13 12.50
C ALA A 438 -8.14 21.25 13.31
N SER A 439 -6.86 21.22 12.92
CA SER A 439 -5.81 20.52 13.66
C SER A 439 -5.59 21.11 15.05
N ALA A 440 -5.60 22.44 15.18
CA ALA A 440 -5.50 23.13 16.46
C ALA A 440 -6.72 22.84 17.36
N GLY A 441 -7.92 22.74 16.78
CA GLY A 441 -9.11 22.28 17.49
C GLY A 441 -8.98 20.85 18.03
N ALA A 442 -8.49 19.91 17.20
CA ALA A 442 -8.21 18.55 17.65
C ALA A 442 -7.15 18.53 18.77
N LEU A 443 -6.08 19.32 18.62
CA LEU A 443 -5.04 19.48 19.64
C LEU A 443 -5.58 20.03 20.96
N PHE A 444 -6.50 21.00 20.91
CA PHE A 444 -7.17 21.53 22.08
C PHE A 444 -7.94 20.43 22.83
N PHE A 445 -8.62 19.52 22.13
CA PHE A 445 -9.28 18.38 22.76
C PHE A 445 -8.30 17.40 23.41
N ILE A 446 -7.12 17.17 22.80
CA ILE A 446 -6.05 16.36 23.40
C ILE A 446 -5.58 16.98 24.72
N LEU A 447 -5.24 18.27 24.69
CA LEU A 447 -4.76 19.02 25.86
C LEU A 447 -5.82 19.12 26.97
N SER A 448 -7.09 19.30 26.59
CA SER A 448 -8.23 19.36 27.51
C SER A 448 -8.67 17.97 28.00
N LYS A 449 -7.99 16.90 27.59
CA LYS A 449 -8.30 15.50 27.94
C LYS A 449 -9.71 15.06 27.54
N VAL A 450 -10.32 15.69 26.53
CA VAL A 450 -11.60 15.30 25.93
C VAL A 450 -11.34 14.27 24.83
N ARG A 451 -10.87 13.09 25.26
CA ARG A 451 -10.24 12.09 24.39
C ARG A 451 -11.12 11.58 23.25
N ASN A 452 -12.42 11.35 23.48
CA ASN A 452 -13.31 10.88 22.43
C ASN A 452 -13.53 11.94 21.33
N ALA A 453 -13.66 13.21 21.72
CA ALA A 453 -13.75 14.32 20.77
C ALA A 453 -12.44 14.48 19.99
N ALA A 454 -11.28 14.30 20.65
CA ALA A 454 -9.99 14.27 19.98
C ALA A 454 -9.91 13.14 18.94
N LEU A 455 -10.28 11.91 19.29
CA LEU A 455 -10.28 10.77 18.35
C LEU A 455 -11.20 11.05 17.16
N PHE A 456 -12.45 11.44 17.41
CA PHE A 456 -13.38 11.77 16.33
C PHE A 456 -12.82 12.87 15.41
N SER A 457 -12.26 13.93 15.99
CA SER A 457 -11.68 15.05 15.23
C SER A 457 -10.48 14.61 14.37
N ILE A 458 -9.60 13.74 14.89
CA ILE A 458 -8.45 13.21 14.13
C ILE A 458 -8.91 12.39 12.93
N PHE A 459 -9.91 11.52 13.11
CA PHE A 459 -10.47 10.71 12.02
C PHE A 459 -11.12 11.59 10.97
N LEU A 460 -12.00 12.51 11.40
CA LEU A 460 -12.70 13.42 10.51
C LEU A 460 -11.70 14.28 9.71
N LEU A 461 -10.68 14.83 10.37
CA LEU A 461 -9.62 15.59 9.74
C LEU A 461 -8.85 14.76 8.71
N THR A 462 -8.52 13.49 9.03
CA THR A 462 -7.85 12.59 8.08
C THR A 462 -8.69 12.37 6.83
N TYR A 463 -10.00 12.12 6.98
CA TYR A 463 -10.91 11.96 5.85
C TYR A 463 -11.01 13.23 5.00
N VAL A 464 -11.19 14.39 5.64
CA VAL A 464 -11.30 15.68 4.94
C VAL A 464 -10.02 16.00 4.18
N ILE A 465 -8.83 15.87 4.81
CA ILE A 465 -7.54 16.07 4.15
C ILE A 465 -7.41 15.18 2.91
N GLY A 466 -7.82 13.92 3.02
CA GLY A 466 -7.78 12.98 1.90
C GLY A 466 -8.72 13.33 0.74
N VAL A 467 -9.91 13.90 1.03
CA VAL A 467 -10.86 14.35 0.01
C VAL A 467 -10.40 15.63 -0.68
N VAL A 468 -9.92 16.62 0.07
CA VAL A 468 -9.51 17.92 -0.50
C VAL A 468 -8.16 17.86 -1.22
N ASN A 469 -7.33 16.85 -0.93
CA ASN A 469 -6.02 16.67 -1.56
C ASN A 469 -6.15 16.31 -3.04
N VAL A 470 -5.60 17.18 -3.91
CA VAL A 470 -5.69 17.07 -5.37
C VAL A 470 -5.14 15.74 -5.89
N ASP A 471 -4.07 15.25 -5.28
CA ASP A 471 -3.41 14.01 -5.72
C ASP A 471 -4.09 12.74 -5.18
N THR A 472 -5.11 12.83 -4.33
CA THR A 472 -5.88 11.66 -3.89
C THR A 472 -7.32 11.73 -4.33
N ARG A 473 -7.87 12.92 -4.62
CA ARG A 473 -9.28 13.06 -4.99
C ARG A 473 -9.70 12.29 -6.23
N PHE A 474 -8.76 11.93 -7.11
CA PHE A 474 -9.03 11.14 -8.30
C PHE A 474 -9.58 9.74 -7.98
N ILE A 475 -9.39 9.26 -6.75
CA ILE A 475 -9.94 7.99 -6.29
C ILE A 475 -11.42 8.06 -5.99
N PHE A 476 -12.05 9.24 -5.97
CA PHE A 476 -13.48 9.36 -5.73
C PHE A 476 -14.24 9.34 -7.05
N THR A 477 -15.30 8.54 -7.09
CA THR A 477 -16.20 8.48 -8.23
C THR A 477 -16.87 9.83 -8.43
N GLN A 478 -16.72 10.41 -9.63
CA GLN A 478 -17.42 11.63 -10.00
C GLN A 478 -18.79 11.29 -10.61
N ARG A 479 -19.78 12.15 -10.38
CA ARG A 479 -21.10 11.98 -11.01
C ARG A 479 -20.97 12.25 -12.50
N GLU A 480 -21.71 11.49 -13.30
CA GLU A 480 -21.76 11.65 -14.77
C GLU A 480 -20.44 11.34 -15.50
N THR A 481 -19.42 10.82 -14.80
CA THR A 481 -18.19 10.35 -15.44
C THR A 481 -18.22 8.84 -15.66
N VAL A 482 -17.50 8.39 -16.69
CA VAL A 482 -17.29 6.95 -16.91
C VAL A 482 -16.39 6.37 -15.80
N PRO A 483 -16.79 5.27 -15.13
CA PRO A 483 -15.96 4.64 -14.09
C PRO A 483 -14.63 4.12 -14.62
N PHE A 484 -13.57 4.15 -13.81
CA PHE A 484 -12.24 3.66 -14.21
C PHE A 484 -12.24 2.17 -14.57
N ARG A 485 -13.17 1.40 -13.99
CA ARG A 485 -13.42 0.01 -14.37
C ARG A 485 -13.63 -0.16 -15.87
N ASN A 486 -14.40 0.72 -16.52
CA ASN A 486 -14.73 0.56 -17.94
C ASN A 486 -13.51 0.79 -18.83
N PHE A 487 -12.65 1.76 -18.47
CA PHE A 487 -11.39 2.00 -19.16
C PHE A 487 -10.39 0.86 -18.96
N PHE A 488 -10.29 0.33 -17.74
CA PHE A 488 -9.49 -0.86 -17.43
C PHE A 488 -9.95 -2.07 -18.25
N GLU A 489 -11.24 -2.39 -18.21
CA GLU A 489 -11.79 -3.52 -18.97
C GLU A 489 -11.64 -3.35 -20.48
N LEU A 490 -11.74 -2.12 -21.01
CA LEU A 490 -11.47 -1.84 -22.42
C LEU A 490 -10.02 -2.19 -22.78
N ALA A 491 -9.04 -1.77 -21.98
CA ALA A 491 -7.64 -2.09 -22.24
C ALA A 491 -7.39 -3.61 -22.23
N ILE A 492 -8.01 -4.32 -21.29
CA ILE A 492 -7.98 -5.78 -21.22
C ILE A 492 -8.65 -6.42 -22.44
N ASP A 493 -9.79 -5.90 -22.91
CA ASP A 493 -10.47 -6.46 -24.08
C ASP A 493 -9.69 -6.23 -25.38
N VAL A 494 -9.00 -5.09 -25.51
CA VAL A 494 -8.06 -4.85 -26.60
C VAL A 494 -6.89 -5.85 -26.55
N ARG A 495 -6.30 -6.06 -25.37
CA ARG A 495 -5.26 -7.09 -25.17
C ARG A 495 -5.74 -8.49 -25.55
N ASN A 496 -6.92 -8.88 -25.11
CA ASN A 496 -7.53 -10.17 -25.44
C ASN A 496 -7.80 -10.31 -26.94
N ALA A 497 -8.20 -9.25 -27.63
CA ALA A 497 -8.37 -9.25 -29.08
C ALA A 497 -7.04 -9.49 -29.82
N VAL A 498 -5.97 -8.89 -29.33
CA VAL A 498 -4.60 -9.08 -29.83
C VAL A 498 -4.12 -10.50 -29.59
N ASP A 499 -4.34 -11.05 -28.40
CA ASP A 499 -3.91 -12.43 -28.07
C ASP A 499 -4.66 -13.46 -28.92
N ARG A 500 -5.96 -13.26 -29.16
CA ARG A 500 -6.76 -14.10 -30.08
C ARG A 500 -6.28 -14.05 -31.54
N ALA A 501 -5.56 -13.01 -31.95
CA ALA A 501 -5.00 -12.91 -33.30
C ALA A 501 -3.76 -13.81 -33.50
N GLY A 502 -3.29 -14.49 -32.45
CA GLY A 502 -2.25 -15.52 -32.53
C GLY A 502 -0.88 -14.98 -32.91
N LEU A 503 -0.42 -13.91 -32.24
CA LEU A 503 0.84 -13.22 -32.56
C LEU A 503 2.11 -13.90 -32.01
N HIS A 504 2.07 -15.21 -31.78
CA HIS A 504 3.18 -15.96 -31.19
C HIS A 504 4.45 -15.85 -32.05
N GLY A 505 5.60 -15.60 -31.40
CA GLY A 505 6.89 -15.46 -32.07
C GLY A 505 7.07 -14.17 -32.88
N ARG A 506 6.14 -13.22 -32.77
CA ARG A 506 6.20 -11.91 -33.44
C ARG A 506 6.46 -10.82 -32.41
N ARG A 507 7.17 -9.77 -32.82
CA ARG A 507 7.22 -8.54 -32.04
C ARG A 507 5.90 -7.82 -32.17
N VAL A 508 5.40 -7.32 -31.06
CA VAL A 508 4.20 -6.49 -31.00
C VAL A 508 4.61 -5.04 -30.81
N ALA A 509 4.03 -4.13 -31.59
CA ALA A 509 4.18 -2.69 -31.37
C ALA A 509 2.83 -1.97 -31.53
N LEU A 510 2.47 -1.19 -30.51
CA LEU A 510 1.24 -0.41 -30.45
C LEU A 510 1.43 0.94 -31.17
N TRP A 511 0.46 1.36 -31.97
CA TRP A 511 0.44 2.67 -32.61
C TRP A 511 -0.93 3.32 -32.45
N VAL A 512 -0.96 4.46 -31.78
CA VAL A 512 -2.20 5.14 -31.39
C VAL A 512 -2.08 6.65 -31.61
N ASP A 513 -3.20 7.36 -31.62
CA ASP A 513 -3.22 8.81 -31.45
C ASP A 513 -3.67 9.14 -30.03
N ARG A 514 -2.78 9.68 -29.20
CA ARG A 514 -3.09 10.08 -27.82
C ARG A 514 -4.16 11.17 -27.77
N ARG A 515 -4.35 11.96 -28.83
CA ARG A 515 -5.38 13.00 -28.87
C ARG A 515 -6.78 12.42 -29.05
N ASP A 516 -6.87 11.15 -29.44
CA ASP A 516 -8.11 10.46 -29.69
C ASP A 516 -8.71 9.92 -28.38
N LEU A 517 -9.46 10.78 -27.69
CA LEU A 517 -10.03 10.47 -26.38
C LEU A 517 -11.15 9.43 -26.47
N VAL A 518 -11.13 8.50 -25.52
CA VAL A 518 -11.98 7.29 -25.56
C VAL A 518 -13.42 7.56 -25.11
N SER A 519 -13.70 8.66 -24.40
CA SER A 519 -15.08 9.09 -24.11
C SER A 519 -15.47 10.29 -24.98
N SER A 520 -16.74 10.37 -25.35
CA SER A 520 -17.32 11.59 -25.96
C SER A 520 -17.67 12.66 -24.93
N ASP A 521 -17.71 12.30 -23.64
CA ASP A 521 -17.99 13.23 -22.55
C ASP A 521 -16.70 13.94 -22.07
N VAL A 522 -16.73 15.27 -22.07
CA VAL A 522 -15.59 16.12 -21.70
C VAL A 522 -15.19 15.90 -20.24
N ARG A 523 -16.17 15.75 -19.33
CA ARG A 523 -15.90 15.55 -17.90
C ARG A 523 -15.21 14.22 -17.64
N SER A 524 -15.68 13.16 -18.28
CA SER A 524 -15.07 11.83 -18.24
C SER A 524 -13.63 11.86 -18.73
N ASN A 525 -13.36 12.57 -19.83
CA ASN A 525 -12.01 12.71 -20.35
C ASN A 525 -11.09 13.49 -19.40
N GLU A 526 -11.56 14.58 -18.80
CA GLU A 526 -10.79 15.35 -17.82
C GLU A 526 -10.48 14.51 -16.57
N HIS A 527 -11.47 13.79 -16.05
CA HIS A 527 -11.31 12.91 -14.89
C HIS A 527 -10.36 11.73 -15.17
N ALA A 528 -10.47 11.13 -16.35
CA ALA A 528 -9.65 10.01 -16.79
C ALA A 528 -8.23 10.41 -17.24
N THR A 529 -7.98 11.67 -17.58
CA THR A 529 -6.65 12.11 -18.05
C THR A 529 -5.68 12.22 -16.88
N TYR A 530 -4.53 11.56 -16.97
CA TYR A 530 -3.44 11.70 -16.01
C TYR A 530 -2.40 12.69 -16.53
N HIS A 531 -2.31 13.86 -15.89
CA HIS A 531 -1.34 14.90 -16.25
C HIS A 531 0.04 14.57 -15.69
N PHE A 532 0.85 13.91 -16.49
CA PHE A 532 2.21 13.53 -16.15
C PHE A 532 3.15 14.73 -16.34
N PHE A 533 3.81 15.17 -15.27
CA PHE A 533 4.70 16.31 -15.32
C PHE A 533 6.09 15.90 -15.79
N VAL A 534 6.64 16.58 -16.79
CA VAL A 534 7.99 16.36 -17.30
C VAL A 534 8.57 17.63 -17.92
N GLY A 535 9.81 17.97 -17.56
CA GLY A 535 10.58 19.06 -18.14
C GLY A 535 9.96 20.45 -17.97
N GLY A 536 9.21 20.70 -16.90
CA GLY A 536 8.49 21.97 -16.71
C GLY A 536 7.11 22.03 -17.35
N GLY A 537 6.72 21.00 -18.12
CA GLY A 537 5.40 20.88 -18.75
C GLY A 537 4.60 19.69 -18.22
N THR A 538 3.38 19.52 -18.74
CA THR A 538 2.56 18.33 -18.48
C THR A 538 2.18 17.63 -19.78
N ILE A 539 2.32 16.32 -19.82
CA ILE A 539 1.81 15.46 -20.89
C ILE A 539 0.49 14.85 -20.40
N PRO A 540 -0.63 15.06 -21.11
CA PRO A 540 -1.90 14.42 -20.78
C PRO A 540 -1.87 12.96 -21.22
N LEU A 541 -1.71 12.03 -20.27
CA LEU A 541 -1.77 10.59 -20.54
C LEU A 541 -3.21 10.09 -20.39
N ASN A 542 -3.63 9.13 -21.22
CA ASN A 542 -5.00 8.61 -21.20
C ASN A 542 -5.05 7.08 -21.29
N THR A 543 -6.24 6.52 -21.54
CA THR A 543 -6.45 5.06 -21.62
C THR A 543 -5.53 4.36 -22.63
N PHE A 544 -5.11 5.02 -23.71
CA PHE A 544 -4.16 4.42 -24.64
C PHE A 544 -2.74 4.34 -24.08
N ASP A 545 -2.33 5.24 -23.20
CA ASP A 545 -1.08 5.11 -22.44
C ASP A 545 -1.17 3.95 -21.42
N SER A 546 -2.33 3.77 -20.77
CA SER A 546 -2.61 2.60 -19.94
C SER A 546 -2.55 1.29 -20.76
N LEU A 547 -3.14 1.28 -21.96
CA LEU A 547 -3.07 0.15 -22.89
C LEU A 547 -1.62 -0.15 -23.31
N ALA A 548 -0.84 0.88 -23.64
CA ALA A 548 0.59 0.75 -23.93
C ALA A 548 1.38 0.14 -22.75
N GLY A 549 0.97 0.45 -21.51
CA GLY A 549 1.50 -0.18 -20.31
C GLY A 549 1.42 -1.72 -20.32
N LEU A 550 0.36 -2.30 -20.91
CA LEU A 550 0.22 -3.76 -21.02
C LEU A 550 1.32 -4.43 -21.87
N TRP A 551 2.10 -3.67 -22.65
CA TRP A 551 3.24 -4.16 -23.43
C TRP A 551 4.53 -3.40 -23.14
N LEU A 552 4.71 -2.87 -21.93
CA LEU A 552 5.78 -1.93 -21.58
C LEU A 552 5.75 -0.66 -22.45
N TRP A 553 5.25 0.43 -21.87
CA TRP A 553 4.94 1.68 -22.55
C TRP A 553 6.03 2.23 -23.49
N ASP A 554 7.30 2.05 -23.15
CA ASP A 554 8.46 2.50 -23.93
C ASP A 554 8.94 1.49 -24.99
N LYS A 555 8.79 0.18 -24.76
CA LYS A 555 9.33 -0.89 -25.64
C LYS A 555 8.31 -1.47 -26.60
N GLY A 556 7.05 -1.51 -26.17
CA GLY A 556 5.92 -2.06 -26.93
C GLY A 556 5.12 -1.01 -27.69
N THR A 557 5.56 0.24 -27.73
CA THR A 557 4.88 1.31 -28.47
C THR A 557 5.75 1.84 -29.60
N LEU A 558 5.16 1.97 -30.79
CA LEU A 558 5.75 2.64 -31.94
C LEU A 558 5.64 4.16 -31.79
N SER A 559 4.42 4.68 -31.66
CA SER A 559 4.15 6.13 -31.57
C SER A 559 2.79 6.41 -30.93
N PHE A 560 2.65 7.61 -30.38
CA PHE A 560 1.41 8.15 -29.82
C PHE A 560 0.79 9.25 -30.71
N ASP A 561 1.30 9.45 -31.91
CA ASP A 561 0.90 10.53 -32.83
C ASP A 561 0.36 9.99 -34.16
N MET A 562 -0.33 8.84 -34.18
CA MET A 562 -0.91 8.26 -35.40
C MET A 562 -1.77 9.30 -36.16
N PRO A 563 -1.65 9.42 -37.51
CA PRO A 563 -0.87 8.60 -38.45
C PRO A 563 0.57 9.10 -38.68
N ASN A 564 1.08 10.02 -37.86
CA ASN A 564 2.43 10.54 -38.00
C ASN A 564 3.47 9.61 -37.35
N LEU A 565 4.66 9.59 -37.96
CA LEU A 565 5.82 8.86 -37.48
C LEU A 565 7.01 9.83 -37.39
N THR A 566 7.83 9.64 -36.36
CA THR A 566 9.13 10.29 -36.28
C THR A 566 10.11 9.60 -37.24
N ALA A 567 11.17 10.29 -37.66
CA ALA A 567 12.20 9.69 -38.51
C ALA A 567 12.81 8.41 -37.90
N ALA A 568 12.98 8.39 -36.57
CA ALA A 568 13.47 7.21 -35.85
C ALA A 568 12.50 6.02 -35.95
N ASN A 569 11.20 6.27 -35.86
CA ASN A 569 10.17 5.22 -35.98
C ASN A 569 10.02 4.74 -37.42
N GLU A 570 10.12 5.63 -38.40
CA GLU A 570 10.16 5.24 -39.82
C GLU A 570 11.38 4.37 -40.11
N GLN A 571 12.56 4.74 -39.62
CA GLN A 571 13.76 3.92 -39.76
C GLN A 571 13.59 2.56 -39.07
N TRP A 572 13.04 2.55 -37.85
CA TRP A 572 12.77 1.32 -37.12
C TRP A 572 11.84 0.36 -37.89
N LEU A 573 10.82 0.89 -38.56
CA LEU A 573 9.94 0.11 -39.43
C LEU A 573 10.62 -0.38 -40.71
N ARG A 574 11.57 0.37 -41.27
CA ARG A 574 12.31 -0.03 -42.48
C ARG A 574 13.32 -1.14 -42.24
N GLU A 575 13.77 -1.30 -41.00
CA GLU A 575 14.80 -2.28 -40.62
C GLU A 575 14.25 -3.31 -39.61
N PRO A 576 13.20 -4.08 -39.97
CA PRO A 576 12.64 -5.06 -39.05
C PRO A 576 13.65 -6.19 -38.81
N LYS A 577 14.01 -6.43 -37.56
CA LYS A 577 14.92 -7.53 -37.19
C LYS A 577 14.18 -8.88 -37.04
N MET A 578 12.85 -8.85 -36.98
CA MET A 578 12.00 -10.02 -36.80
C MET A 578 10.56 -9.73 -37.27
N PRO A 579 9.75 -10.77 -37.54
CA PRO A 579 8.35 -10.57 -37.90
C PRO A 579 7.64 -9.72 -36.85
N THR A 580 6.97 -8.67 -37.30
CA THR A 580 6.36 -7.66 -36.43
C THR A 580 4.88 -7.51 -36.76
N SER A 581 4.04 -7.33 -35.74
CA SER A 581 2.63 -6.97 -35.92
C SER A 581 2.40 -5.61 -35.27
N LEU A 582 1.87 -4.68 -36.06
CA LEU A 582 1.46 -3.37 -35.60
C LEU A 582 0.01 -3.45 -35.13
N ILE A 583 -0.22 -3.04 -33.89
CA ILE A 583 -1.55 -2.92 -33.32
C ILE A 583 -1.94 -1.45 -33.40
N MET A 584 -2.80 -1.12 -34.34
CA MET A 584 -3.36 0.22 -34.45
C MET A 584 -4.67 0.29 -33.68
N VAL A 585 -4.79 1.27 -32.78
CA VAL A 585 -5.99 1.45 -31.97
C VAL A 585 -6.50 2.89 -32.15
N CYS A 586 -7.75 3.02 -32.58
CA CYS A 586 -8.38 4.31 -32.89
C CYS A 586 -9.86 4.28 -32.49
N THR A 587 -10.41 5.39 -32.01
CA THR A 587 -11.86 5.55 -31.82
C THR A 587 -12.58 5.81 -33.14
N VAL A 588 -11.87 6.41 -34.11
CA VAL A 588 -12.36 6.62 -35.48
C VAL A 588 -11.62 5.70 -36.44
N SER A 589 -12.32 4.72 -37.00
CA SER A 589 -11.76 3.72 -37.93
C SER A 589 -10.91 4.33 -39.06
N ALA A 590 -11.33 5.48 -39.61
CA ALA A 590 -10.60 6.20 -40.66
C ALA A 590 -9.17 6.60 -40.25
N VAL A 591 -8.90 6.83 -38.96
CA VAL A 591 -7.55 7.16 -38.46
C VAL A 591 -6.65 5.92 -38.53
N CYS A 592 -7.15 4.73 -38.20
CA CYS A 592 -6.40 3.48 -38.40
C CYS A 592 -6.15 3.22 -39.89
N GLU A 593 -7.10 3.52 -40.78
CA GLU A 593 -6.88 3.41 -42.24
C GLU A 593 -5.79 4.36 -42.73
N GLN A 594 -5.75 5.58 -42.21
CA GLN A 594 -4.67 6.54 -42.51
C GLN A 594 -3.31 6.03 -42.01
N GLY A 595 -3.27 5.42 -40.81
CA GLY A 595 -2.07 4.78 -40.28
C GLY A 595 -1.59 3.64 -41.18
N HIS A 596 -2.50 2.79 -41.65
CA HIS A 596 -2.18 1.70 -42.59
C HIS A 596 -1.72 2.24 -43.94
N ALA A 597 -2.42 3.20 -44.54
CA ALA A 597 -2.03 3.84 -45.79
C ALA A 597 -0.66 4.55 -45.70
N LYS A 598 -0.29 5.07 -44.52
CA LYS A 598 1.04 5.64 -44.28
C LYS A 598 2.15 4.58 -44.43
N LEU A 599 1.88 3.31 -44.08
CA LEU A 599 2.83 2.22 -44.34
C LEU A 599 3.02 1.98 -45.84
N ASP A 600 1.93 1.99 -46.61
CA ASP A 600 1.98 1.86 -48.08
C ASP A 600 2.83 2.98 -48.71
N VAL A 601 2.63 4.23 -48.27
CA VAL A 601 3.43 5.39 -48.72
C VAL A 601 4.92 5.22 -48.39
N LEU A 602 5.24 4.56 -47.27
CA LEU A 602 6.61 4.27 -46.89
C LEU A 602 7.21 3.05 -47.62
N ASN A 603 6.46 2.40 -48.51
CA ASN A 603 6.80 1.14 -49.18
C ASN A 603 7.07 0.00 -48.18
N ILE A 604 6.32 -0.05 -47.09
CA ILE A 604 6.38 -1.07 -46.04
C ILE A 604 5.33 -2.14 -46.38
N SER A 605 5.78 -3.30 -46.88
CA SER A 605 4.88 -4.42 -47.26
C SER A 605 4.11 -4.94 -46.04
N SER A 606 2.81 -4.70 -46.02
CA SER A 606 1.97 -4.97 -44.87
C SER A 606 0.65 -5.63 -45.26
N SER A 607 0.11 -6.47 -44.39
CA SER A 607 -1.17 -7.14 -44.61
C SER A 607 -2.07 -7.07 -43.38
N VAL A 608 -3.34 -6.78 -43.59
CA VAL A 608 -4.31 -6.74 -42.50
C VAL A 608 -4.57 -8.16 -42.01
N ARG A 609 -4.20 -8.44 -40.76
CA ARG A 609 -4.44 -9.72 -40.10
C ARG A 609 -5.83 -9.77 -39.47
N SER A 610 -6.23 -8.71 -38.78
CA SER A 610 -7.49 -8.66 -38.05
C SER A 610 -7.99 -7.23 -37.92
N ARG A 611 -9.32 -7.07 -37.94
CA ARG A 611 -10.02 -5.83 -37.62
C ARG A 611 -11.16 -6.15 -36.68
N GLN A 612 -11.15 -5.55 -35.50
CA GLN A 612 -12.22 -5.74 -34.51
C GLN A 612 -12.67 -4.39 -33.96
N SER A 613 -13.99 -4.19 -33.80
CA SER A 613 -14.54 -3.08 -33.04
C SER A 613 -14.90 -3.57 -31.63
N ILE A 614 -14.39 -2.88 -30.61
CA ILE A 614 -14.61 -3.16 -29.19
C ILE A 614 -15.35 -1.96 -28.59
N TRP A 615 -16.31 -2.19 -27.71
CA TRP A 615 -17.07 -1.12 -27.08
C TRP A 615 -17.34 -1.43 -25.61
N LYS A 616 -17.46 -0.38 -24.79
CA LYS A 616 -17.85 -0.43 -23.37
C LYS A 616 -18.83 0.69 -23.09
N SER A 617 -19.67 0.51 -22.06
CA SER A 617 -20.65 1.52 -21.67
C SER A 617 -19.98 2.87 -21.34
N GLY A 618 -20.51 3.96 -21.90
CA GLY A 618 -19.99 5.32 -21.72
C GLY A 618 -18.72 5.66 -22.53
N LEU A 619 -18.15 4.70 -23.27
CA LEU A 619 -16.99 4.90 -24.12
C LEU A 619 -17.37 4.85 -25.60
N ASN A 620 -16.62 5.58 -26.42
CA ASN A 620 -16.70 5.48 -27.88
C ASN A 620 -16.22 4.09 -28.31
N PRO A 621 -16.80 3.49 -29.37
CA PRO A 621 -16.26 2.27 -29.96
C PRO A 621 -14.80 2.47 -30.37
N VAL A 622 -13.97 1.47 -30.09
CA VAL A 622 -12.55 1.45 -30.44
C VAL A 622 -12.32 0.39 -31.50
N THR A 623 -11.74 0.78 -32.62
CA THR A 623 -11.27 -0.11 -33.67
C THR A 623 -9.84 -0.55 -33.35
N VAL A 624 -9.64 -1.86 -33.33
CA VAL A 624 -8.33 -2.51 -33.24
C VAL A 624 -8.01 -3.10 -34.61
N LEU A 625 -7.02 -2.54 -35.29
CA LEU A 625 -6.52 -2.99 -36.58
C LEU A 625 -5.13 -3.59 -36.38
N ILE A 626 -4.99 -4.88 -36.64
CA ILE A 626 -3.73 -5.59 -36.54
C ILE A 626 -3.19 -5.78 -37.95
N VAL A 627 -2.02 -5.20 -38.20
CA VAL A 627 -1.33 -5.27 -39.49
C VAL A 627 -0.03 -6.05 -39.29
N ASP A 628 0.14 -7.10 -40.09
CA ASP A 628 1.40 -7.83 -40.12
C ASP A 628 2.36 -7.15 -41.06
N TYR A 629 3.59 -6.99 -40.57
CA TYR A 629 4.72 -6.64 -41.37
C TYR A 629 5.47 -7.90 -41.81
N MET A 630 5.71 -8.03 -43.11
CA MET A 630 6.51 -9.11 -43.69
C MET A 630 7.97 -8.66 -43.73
N LEU A 631 8.89 -9.54 -43.33
CA LEU A 631 10.31 -9.27 -43.56
C LEU A 631 10.55 -9.24 -45.09
N PRO A 632 11.32 -8.27 -45.60
CA PRO A 632 11.61 -8.14 -47.02
C PRO A 632 12.36 -9.36 -47.60
#